data_AF-A0A7C5V168-F1
#
_entry.id   AF-A0A7C5V168-F1
#
_cell.length_a   1.000
_cell.length_b   1.000
_cell.length_c   1.000
_cell.angle_alpha   90.00
_cell.angle_beta   90.00
_cell.angle_gamma   90.00
#
_symmetry.space_group_name_H-M   'P 1'
#
loop_
_entity.id
_entity.type
_entity.pdbx_description
1 polymer ?
#
loop_
_entity_poly.entity_id
_entity_poly.type
_entity_poly.pdbx_seq_one_letter_code
_entity_poly.pdbx_strand_id
1 'polypeptide(L)'
;MGTALTTFTHTVQDQQKLGLRTVYSNPSHHIQIIFYSPNGLSIQLVDTISYREEVLQDGKSIGSKEVQVRYTAVLTPGATRWMVRVLQGDSAQ
;
A
#
# COMPACT_ATOMS: atom_id res chain seq x y z
N MET A 1 -6.38 2.40 -18.22
CA MET A 1 -6.94 2.30 -16.85
C MET A 1 -6.24 1.14 -16.17
N GLY A 2 -5.50 1.39 -15.09
CA GLY A 2 -4.68 0.35 -14.44
C GLY A 2 -5.55 -0.65 -13.69
N THR A 3 -5.17 -1.94 -13.74
CA THR A 3 -5.90 -3.05 -13.07
C THR A 3 -6.12 -2.78 -11.58
N ALA A 4 -5.12 -2.25 -10.88
CA ALA A 4 -5.21 -1.91 -9.46
C ALA A 4 -6.31 -0.89 -9.14
N LEU A 5 -6.48 0.15 -9.98
CA LEU A 5 -7.53 1.14 -9.79
C LEU A 5 -8.91 0.51 -9.98
N THR A 6 -9.09 -0.32 -11.02
CA THR A 6 -10.34 -1.02 -11.26
C THR A 6 -10.71 -1.94 -10.10
N THR A 7 -9.75 -2.74 -9.61
CA THR A 7 -9.96 -3.62 -8.46
C THR A 7 -10.37 -2.82 -7.22
N PHE A 8 -9.64 -1.74 -6.92
CA PHE A 8 -9.97 -0.88 -5.78
C PHE A 8 -11.38 -0.29 -5.90
N THR A 9 -11.73 0.28 -7.06
CA THR A 9 -13.07 0.84 -7.29
C THR A 9 -14.16 -0.20 -7.11
N HIS A 10 -13.96 -1.42 -7.62
CA HIS A 10 -14.93 -2.51 -7.46
C HIS A 10 -15.09 -2.91 -6.00
N THR A 11 -13.99 -3.08 -5.27
CA THR A 11 -14.03 -3.41 -3.83
C THR A 11 -14.76 -2.35 -3.02
N VAL A 12 -14.53 -1.06 -3.30
CA VAL A 12 -15.25 0.04 -2.62
C VAL A 12 -16.75 -0.02 -2.92
N GLN A 13 -17.14 -0.25 -4.17
CA GLN A 13 -18.55 -0.38 -4.56
C GLN A 13 -19.22 -1.57 -3.89
N ASP A 14 -18.55 -2.72 -3.80
CA ASP A 14 -19.09 -3.91 -3.14
C ASP A 14 -19.26 -3.69 -1.64
N GLN A 15 -18.29 -3.04 -0.99
CA GLN A 15 -18.41 -2.68 0.44
C GLN A 15 -19.65 -1.80 0.67
N GLN A 16 -19.86 -0.78 -0.16
CA GLN A 16 -21.02 0.09 -0.06
C GLN A 16 -22.34 -0.67 -0.21
N LYS A 17 -22.44 -1.58 -1.19
CA LYS A 17 -23.65 -2.40 -1.40
C LYS A 17 -23.95 -3.32 -0.21
N LEU A 18 -22.91 -3.80 0.47
CA LEU A 18 -23.02 -4.73 1.60
C LEU A 18 -23.16 -4.02 2.96
N GLY A 19 -23.21 -2.69 3.00
CA GLY A 19 -23.20 -1.93 4.25
C GLY A 19 -21.88 -2.05 5.02
N LEU A 20 -20.81 -2.50 4.35
CA LEU A 20 -19.48 -2.67 4.91
C LEU A 20 -18.66 -1.38 4.75
N ARG A 21 -17.78 -1.15 5.71
CA ARG A 21 -16.76 -0.11 5.65
C ARG A 21 -15.48 -0.60 6.32
N THR A 22 -14.38 -0.59 5.58
CA THR A 22 -13.05 -0.81 6.17
C THR A 22 -12.43 0.52 6.62
N VAL A 23 -11.89 0.54 7.84
CA VAL A 23 -11.16 1.66 8.41
C VAL A 23 -9.73 1.23 8.68
N TYR A 24 -8.77 2.06 8.27
CA TYR A 24 -7.34 1.86 8.51
C TYR A 24 -6.88 2.91 9.53
N SER A 25 -6.23 2.47 10.60
CA SER A 25 -5.79 3.35 11.70
C SER A 25 -4.38 3.03 12.18
N ASN A 26 -3.78 4.02 12.86
CA ASN A 26 -2.43 3.95 13.43
C ASN A 26 -1.35 3.47 12.44
N PRO A 27 -1.22 4.10 11.25
CA PRO A 27 -0.17 3.73 10.33
C PRO A 27 1.21 4.07 10.93
N SER A 28 2.12 3.11 10.89
CA SER A 28 3.53 3.28 11.21
C SER A 28 4.36 2.81 10.03
N HIS A 29 5.30 3.64 9.58
CA HIS A 29 6.15 3.36 8.44
C HIS A 29 7.60 3.25 8.87
N HIS A 30 8.28 2.20 8.42
CA HIS A 30 9.72 2.08 8.49
C HIS A 30 10.30 2.06 7.08
N ILE A 31 10.82 3.21 6.65
CA ILE A 31 11.27 3.45 5.28
C ILE A 31 12.79 3.33 5.22
N GLN A 32 13.29 2.52 4.28
CA GLN A 32 14.69 2.41 3.93
C GLN A 32 14.88 2.75 2.46
N ILE A 33 15.88 3.57 2.16
CA ILE A 33 16.22 3.95 0.79
C ILE A 33 17.64 3.45 0.52
N ILE A 34 17.77 2.65 -0.54
CA ILE A 34 19.04 2.12 -1.02
C ILE A 34 19.36 2.83 -2.33
N PHE A 35 20.47 3.57 -2.34
CA PHE A 35 20.98 4.25 -3.53
C PHE A 35 21.98 3.34 -4.24
N TYR A 36 21.62 2.86 -5.42
CA TYR A 36 22.49 2.00 -6.21
C TYR A 36 23.35 2.83 -7.16
N SER A 37 24.34 3.61 -6.70
CA SER A 37 25.28 4.20 -7.67
C SER A 37 26.51 4.98 -7.16
N PRO A 38 27.53 5.09 -8.05
CA PRO A 38 28.28 6.32 -8.32
C PRO A 38 27.63 7.27 -9.36
N ASN A 39 26.83 6.74 -10.31
CA ASN A 39 26.23 7.42 -11.48
C ASN A 39 24.71 7.77 -11.40
N GLY A 40 24.04 7.54 -10.28
CA GLY A 40 22.77 8.15 -9.84
C GLY A 40 21.43 7.58 -10.30
N LEU A 41 21.37 6.52 -11.11
CA LEU A 41 20.17 6.27 -11.95
C LEU A 41 19.11 5.32 -11.39
N SER A 42 19.31 4.72 -10.22
CA SER A 42 18.30 3.84 -9.59
C SER A 42 18.32 3.94 -8.07
N ILE A 43 17.14 4.03 -7.47
CA ILE A 43 16.95 3.89 -6.02
C ILE A 43 15.96 2.77 -5.74
N GLN A 44 16.20 2.03 -4.66
CA GLN A 44 15.22 1.12 -4.11
C GLN A 44 14.66 1.71 -2.82
N LEU A 45 13.34 1.85 -2.79
CA LEU A 45 12.60 2.21 -1.59
C LEU A 45 11.99 0.93 -1.03
N VAL A 46 12.28 0.66 0.23
CA VAL A 46 11.63 -0.39 1.01
C VAL A 46 10.81 0.30 2.09
N ASP A 47 9.51 0.05 2.12
CA ASP A 47 8.62 0.54 3.18
C ASP A 47 7.98 -0.65 3.89
N THR A 48 8.27 -0.81 5.17
CA THR A 48 7.52 -1.72 6.04
C THR A 48 6.46 -0.91 6.76
N ILE A 49 5.20 -1.08 6.35
CA ILE A 49 4.05 -0.44 6.98
C ILE A 49 3.37 -1.41 7.95
N SER A 50 3.04 -0.92 9.14
CA SER A 50 2.13 -1.58 10.08
C SER A 50 0.91 -0.71 10.32
N TYR A 51 -0.28 -1.30 10.34
CA TYR A 51 -1.53 -0.59 10.59
C TYR A 51 -2.59 -1.53 11.18
N ARG A 52 -3.64 -0.95 11.78
CA ARG A 52 -4.84 -1.70 12.19
C ARG A 52 -5.93 -1.54 11.13
N GLU A 53 -6.43 -2.68 10.65
CA GLU A 53 -7.59 -2.75 9.77
C GLU A 53 -8.82 -3.15 10.59
N GLU A 54 -9.88 -2.36 10.55
CA GLU A 54 -11.17 -2.64 11.18
C GLU A 54 -12.26 -2.68 10.13
N VAL A 55 -13.10 -3.72 10.18
CA VAL A 55 -14.27 -3.85 9.31
C VAL A 55 -15.52 -3.53 10.12
N LEU A 56 -16.29 -2.57 9.62
CA LEU A 56 -17.57 -2.15 10.16
C LEU A 56 -18.70 -2.68 9.27
N GLN A 57 -19.79 -3.13 9.86
CA GLN A 57 -21.06 -3.39 9.18
C GLN A 57 -22.14 -2.52 9.82
N ASP A 58 -22.81 -1.69 9.02
CA ASP A 58 -23.82 -0.72 9.49
C ASP A 58 -23.34 0.15 10.67
N GLY A 59 -22.05 0.52 10.63
CA GLY A 59 -21.39 1.35 11.64
C GLY A 59 -20.93 0.61 12.90
N LYS A 60 -21.15 -0.71 13.01
CA LYS A 60 -20.68 -1.53 14.13
C LYS A 60 -19.46 -2.34 13.72
N SER A 61 -18.44 -2.39 14.58
CA SER A 61 -17.27 -3.22 14.36
C SER A 61 -17.65 -4.70 14.34
N ILE A 62 -17.26 -5.41 13.28
CA ILE A 62 -17.43 -6.86 13.13
C ILE A 62 -16.10 -7.61 13.18
N GLY A 63 -14.98 -6.89 13.26
CA GLY A 63 -13.66 -7.49 13.37
C GLY A 63 -12.55 -6.48 13.11
N SER A 64 -11.38 -6.79 13.64
CA SER A 64 -10.18 -6.00 13.41
C SER A 64 -8.95 -6.90 13.41
N LYS A 65 -7.94 -6.54 12.64
CA LYS A 65 -6.65 -7.22 12.60
C LYS A 65 -5.51 -6.20 12.54
N GLU A 66 -4.37 -6.58 13.10
CA GLU A 66 -3.12 -5.89 12.83
C GLU A 66 -2.54 -6.43 11.53
N VAL A 67 -2.06 -5.53 10.68
CA VAL A 67 -1.50 -5.86 9.38
C VAL A 67 -0.11 -5.27 9.30
N GLN A 68 0.83 -6.07 8.81
CA GLN A 68 2.16 -5.62 8.47
C GLN A 68 2.49 -6.04 7.03
N VAL A 69 2.87 -5.07 6.20
CA VAL A 69 3.19 -5.28 4.79
C VAL A 69 4.54 -4.63 4.50
N ARG A 70 5.37 -5.35 3.74
CA ARG A 70 6.63 -4.82 3.21
C ARG A 70 6.49 -4.53 1.73
N TYR A 71 6.53 -3.26 1.37
CA TYR A 71 6.58 -2.80 -0.02
C TYR A 71 8.03 -2.60 -0.47
N THR A 72 8.36 -3.09 -1.65
CA THR A 72 9.62 -2.78 -2.34
C THR A 72 9.33 -2.12 -3.67
N ALA A 73 9.85 -0.91 -3.86
CA ALA A 73 9.74 -0.16 -5.10
C ALA A 73 11.13 0.13 -5.67
N VAL A 74 11.33 -0.19 -6.95
CA VAL A 74 12.52 0.25 -7.70
C VAL A 74 12.14 1.47 -8.52
N LEU A 75 12.85 2.57 -8.30
CA LEU A 75 12.58 3.86 -8.89
C LEU A 75 13.76 4.32 -9.75
N THR A 76 13.47 4.86 -10.93
CA THR A 76 14.46 5.55 -11.78
C THR A 76 14.10 7.03 -11.87
N PRO A 77 15.08 7.95 -11.89
CA PRO A 77 14.82 9.36 -12.05
C PRO A 77 14.24 9.62 -13.45
N GLY A 78 13.11 10.33 -13.50
CA GLY A 78 12.58 10.92 -14.73
C GLY A 78 12.85 12.43 -14.77
N ALA A 79 12.43 13.10 -15.85
CA ALA A 79 12.65 14.54 -16.02
C ALA A 79 12.02 15.41 -14.91
N THR A 80 10.89 14.98 -14.33
CA THR A 80 10.15 15.75 -13.31
C THR A 80 9.66 14.92 -12.12
N ARG A 81 9.73 13.59 -12.18
CA ARG A 81 9.23 12.67 -11.15
C ARG A 81 9.97 11.36 -11.18
N TRP A 82 10.00 10.69 -10.03
CA TRP A 82 10.44 9.30 -9.93
C TRP A 82 9.46 8.40 -10.68
N MET A 83 9.98 7.51 -11.52
CA MET A 83 9.18 6.50 -12.20
C MET A 83 9.31 5.18 -11.45
N VAL A 84 8.17 4.66 -10.98
CA VAL A 84 8.08 3.32 -10.40
C VAL A 84 8.25 2.29 -11.52
N ARG A 85 9.30 1.47 -11.44
CA ARG A 85 9.57 0.38 -12.40
C ARG A 85 9.05 -0.95 -11.91
N VAL A 86 9.20 -1.18 -10.62
CA VAL A 86 8.74 -2.38 -9.93
C VAL A 86 8.07 -1.91 -8.65
N LEU A 87 6.94 -2.52 -8.32
CA LEU A 87 6.29 -2.42 -7.02
C LEU A 87 5.89 -3.84 -6.61
N GLN A 88 6.37 -4.28 -5.46
CA GLN A 88 6.05 -5.56 -4.86
C GLN A 88 5.59 -5.33 -3.43
N GLY A 89 4.62 -6.11 -2.97
CA GLY A 89 4.11 -6.07 -1.61
C GLY A 89 4.05 -7.48 -1.06
N ASP A 90 4.74 -7.71 0.04
CA ASP A 90 4.74 -8.98 0.77
C ASP A 90 4.09 -8.74 2.14
N SER A 91 2.95 -9.39 2.40
CA SER A 91 2.32 -9.39 3.72
C SER A 91 2.89 -10.53 4.55
N ALA A 92 3.22 -10.27 5.82
CA ALA A 92 3.42 -11.35 6.78
C ALA A 92 2.10 -12.10 6.93
N GLN A 93 2.11 -13.43 6.76
CA GLN A 93 0.93 -14.30 6.94
C GLN A 93 0.52 -14.36 8.42
#